data_AF-A0A8H2W1K1-F1
#
_entry.id   AF-A0A8H2W1K1-F1
#
_cell.length_a   1.000
_cell.length_b   1.000
_cell.length_c   1.000
_cell.angle_alpha   90.00
_cell.angle_beta   90.00
_cell.angle_gamma   90.00
#
_symmetry.space_group_name_H-M   'P 1'
#
loop_
_entity.id
_entity.type
_entity.pdbx_description
1 polymer ?
#
loop_
_entity_poly.entity_id
_entity_poly.type
_entity_poly.pdbx_seq_one_letter_code
_entity_poly.pdbx_strand_id
1 'polypeptide(L)'
;MAHNYDPIISSPQLEMHSPMPPIQPSSPSSPPPTSSNFSHTPSSATLLPQEQNYSHFESHFHKPEQSYTTVPYKPKTGKQFWHILLKSLARWLITLILCIAYLVALRVWNQKGTVTEASKRIFNAITTGVSIALGINIATSLKDMALNARWPILHARKRNLYELDLTLHADSLMDLGELAFVSKRPLVFGMAISWLIFNLFVQAAIAAISLTYGFNTSTDSYLFTPGNLTIPDMEHFYPQGNNTKPQTEDEEYTAHAYGGLAWNLGIGESIIDLPSQGEPYQGLNGNYSIWEDQHSNKMVFVFTEYSSSASTQNTGSLGIYTNRTLPMHYSCSSHRVTQNGNGASAANISVEDIGSISVSSFVANGTTFFTDYPNLCPDIPRCSIIQAFEASDTDPWYYTCNITLGETQNDPRNISFVSDDMAYIAASAIANTGYSSTDDYQQTFSYPQKTMWGLPIRGNVSRMGIQIAAFGLSSISVTAAFNPSKYYDGLEPHTGFALAINHTYFFLLIVFLIPLVQFVMCFIVAVWSNRVVVQDNAYIGMSLLLRPIADALYGVSEGKDNKAFREAKKNVMVRYERGVDGRWGFAMS
;
A
#
# COMPACT_ATOMS: atom_id res chain seq x y z
N MET A 1 -26.15 -6.81 -32.32
CA MET A 1 -27.20 -6.21 -31.46
C MET A 1 -26.87 -6.62 -30.03
N ALA A 2 -26.89 -5.70 -29.07
CA ALA A 2 -26.58 -6.00 -27.67
C ALA A 2 -27.87 -6.10 -26.86
N HIS A 3 -27.95 -7.09 -25.97
CA HIS A 3 -28.94 -7.14 -24.90
C HIS A 3 -28.19 -7.42 -23.59
N ASN A 4 -28.07 -6.39 -22.76
CA ASN A 4 -27.69 -6.58 -21.36
C ASN A 4 -28.81 -7.35 -20.65
N TYR A 5 -28.43 -8.18 -19.69
CA TYR A 5 -29.32 -8.71 -18.67
C TYR A 5 -28.80 -8.19 -17.32
N ASP A 6 -29.53 -7.27 -16.70
CA ASP A 6 -29.27 -6.80 -15.33
C ASP A 6 -30.20 -7.54 -14.34
N PRO A 7 -29.72 -7.89 -13.14
CA PRO A 7 -30.48 -8.68 -12.16
C PRO A 7 -31.50 -7.84 -11.38
N ILE A 8 -32.60 -8.46 -10.95
CA ILE A 8 -33.70 -7.81 -10.24
C ILE A 8 -34.08 -8.57 -8.96
N ILE A 9 -34.15 -7.83 -7.85
CA ILE A 9 -34.73 -8.16 -6.53
C ILE A 9 -34.05 -9.27 -5.72
N SER A 10 -33.36 -8.85 -4.66
CA SER A 10 -33.41 -9.49 -3.34
C SER A 10 -34.13 -8.55 -2.37
N SER A 11 -35.31 -8.94 -1.87
CA SER A 11 -36.12 -8.10 -0.98
C SER A 11 -35.49 -7.93 0.42
N PRO A 12 -35.69 -6.78 1.10
CA PRO A 12 -35.22 -6.60 2.46
C PRO A 12 -36.07 -7.39 3.46
N GLN A 13 -35.45 -8.01 4.46
CA GLN A 13 -36.17 -8.44 5.66
C GLN A 13 -36.22 -7.29 6.67
N LEU A 14 -37.42 -7.01 7.19
CA LEU A 14 -37.59 -6.26 8.42
C LEU A 14 -37.66 -7.27 9.57
N GLU A 15 -36.81 -7.11 10.58
CA GLU A 15 -37.12 -7.58 11.93
C GLU A 15 -37.58 -6.40 12.80
N MET A 16 -38.38 -6.72 13.83
CA MET A 16 -39.22 -5.74 14.53
C MET A 16 -38.66 -5.28 15.88
N HIS A 17 -39.20 -4.15 16.35
CA HIS A 17 -38.77 -3.42 17.54
C HIS A 17 -39.14 -4.10 18.88
N SER A 18 -38.38 -3.69 19.92
CA SER A 18 -38.77 -3.59 21.34
C SER A 18 -38.69 -4.85 22.23
N PRO A 19 -38.60 -4.69 23.58
CA PRO A 19 -38.63 -3.45 24.38
C PRO A 19 -37.41 -3.20 25.29
N MET A 20 -37.33 -1.97 25.82
CA MET A 20 -36.45 -1.55 26.93
C MET A 20 -37.32 -1.20 28.15
N PRO A 21 -37.05 -1.75 29.35
CA PRO A 21 -36.92 -0.92 30.56
C PRO A 21 -36.00 -1.53 31.64
N PRO A 22 -35.78 -0.92 32.83
CA PRO A 22 -36.02 0.47 33.23
C PRO A 22 -34.74 1.22 33.69
N ILE A 23 -34.86 2.54 33.90
CA ILE A 23 -33.87 3.37 34.62
C ILE A 23 -34.50 3.83 35.95
N GLN A 24 -33.78 3.71 37.07
CA GLN A 24 -34.04 4.50 38.30
C GLN A 24 -32.74 4.78 39.09
N PRO A 25 -32.72 5.78 40.00
CA PRO A 25 -31.55 6.65 40.13
C PRO A 25 -30.86 6.65 41.51
N SER A 26 -29.71 7.32 41.61
CA SER A 26 -29.13 7.77 42.89
C SER A 26 -28.42 9.13 42.77
N SER A 27 -28.67 10.00 43.76
CA SER A 27 -28.09 11.33 43.96
C SER A 27 -28.46 11.82 45.38
N PRO A 28 -27.97 12.97 45.88
CA PRO A 28 -26.57 13.41 45.95
C PRO A 28 -26.17 13.84 47.40
N SER A 29 -24.86 13.93 47.73
CA SER A 29 -24.39 14.82 48.83
C SER A 29 -22.88 15.11 48.79
N SER A 30 -22.51 16.27 49.32
CA SER A 30 -21.16 16.69 49.79
C SER A 30 -21.13 16.61 51.35
N PRO A 31 -20.13 17.09 52.15
CA PRO A 31 -18.94 17.93 51.88
C PRO A 31 -17.64 17.36 52.54
N PRO A 32 -16.52 18.10 52.71
CA PRO A 32 -15.23 17.54 53.17
C PRO A 32 -14.93 17.77 54.67
N PRO A 33 -13.95 17.05 55.25
CA PRO A 33 -13.33 17.36 56.55
C PRO A 33 -11.94 18.02 56.44
N THR A 34 -11.49 18.63 57.55
CA THR A 34 -10.28 19.47 57.63
C THR A 34 -9.22 18.89 58.57
N SER A 35 -7.94 19.10 58.23
CA SER A 35 -6.80 19.34 59.16
C SER A 35 -6.32 18.27 60.16
N SER A 36 -5.05 18.42 60.56
CA SER A 36 -4.42 17.96 61.83
C SER A 36 -4.11 16.44 61.96
N ASN A 37 -3.09 15.99 62.71
CA ASN A 37 -1.90 16.66 63.31
C ASN A 37 -0.86 15.60 63.78
N PHE A 38 0.28 16.08 64.33
CA PHE A 38 1.30 15.36 65.13
C PHE A 38 2.26 14.42 64.36
N SER A 39 3.54 14.27 64.75
CA SER A 39 4.41 14.96 65.74
C SER A 39 5.87 14.89 65.23
N HIS A 40 6.84 15.74 65.62
CA HIS A 40 7.33 15.97 66.98
C HIS A 40 8.02 17.33 67.23
N THR A 41 7.68 17.92 68.38
CA THR A 41 8.44 18.86 69.22
C THR A 41 9.62 18.14 69.93
N PRO A 42 10.59 18.81 70.63
CA PRO A 42 10.42 20.06 71.40
C PRO A 42 11.58 21.09 71.51
N SER A 43 11.24 22.27 72.05
CA SER A 43 11.97 23.17 72.99
C SER A 43 13.47 23.54 72.78
N SER A 44 13.96 24.78 72.97
CA SER A 44 13.42 26.13 73.31
C SER A 44 14.53 27.20 72.93
N ALA A 45 14.79 28.40 73.49
CA ALA A 45 14.33 29.16 74.67
C ALA A 45 14.72 30.68 74.64
N THR A 46 14.19 31.44 75.60
CA THR A 46 14.71 32.68 76.27
C THR A 46 15.19 33.92 75.46
N LEU A 47 14.39 35.00 75.54
CA LEU A 47 14.69 36.41 75.97
C LEU A 47 16.18 36.77 76.29
N LEU A 48 16.72 38.00 76.17
CA LEU A 48 16.31 39.37 75.78
C LEU A 48 17.64 40.19 75.52
N PRO A 49 17.69 41.53 75.55
CA PRO A 49 17.56 42.47 74.43
C PRO A 49 18.88 43.19 74.02
N GLN A 50 18.85 43.96 72.91
CA GLN A 50 19.65 45.19 72.85
C GLN A 50 19.00 46.26 71.94
N GLU A 51 19.06 47.52 72.37
CA GLU A 51 18.67 48.68 71.56
C GLU A 51 19.75 49.04 70.54
N GLN A 52 19.34 49.61 69.39
CA GLN A 52 19.90 50.90 68.99
C GLN A 52 18.99 51.63 67.99
N ASN A 53 18.69 52.90 68.28
CA ASN A 53 18.14 53.83 67.29
C ASN A 53 19.16 54.07 66.17
N TYR A 54 18.68 54.29 64.94
CA TYR A 54 18.93 55.55 64.23
C TYR A 54 17.86 55.78 63.16
N SER A 55 17.17 56.91 63.25
CA SER A 55 16.30 57.47 62.22
C SER A 55 17.00 58.59 61.46
N HIS A 56 16.35 59.16 60.44
CA HIS A 56 16.87 60.22 59.54
C HIS A 56 18.14 59.88 58.75
N PHE A 57 17.95 59.60 57.46
CA PHE A 57 18.52 60.54 56.49
C PHE A 57 17.42 61.03 55.55
N GLU A 58 17.51 62.31 55.18
CA GLU A 58 16.37 63.09 54.68
C GLU A 58 16.45 63.32 53.16
N SER A 59 15.36 63.84 52.59
CA SER A 59 15.21 64.08 51.16
C SER A 59 16.20 65.12 50.61
N HIS A 60 17.14 64.70 49.75
CA HIS A 60 17.78 65.59 48.78
C HIS A 60 18.24 64.82 47.52
N PHE A 61 17.29 64.57 46.59
CA PHE A 61 17.65 64.45 45.17
C PHE A 61 16.87 65.50 44.38
N HIS A 62 17.63 66.49 43.90
CA HIS A 62 17.13 67.62 43.14
C HIS A 62 16.51 67.17 41.81
N LYS A 63 15.64 68.02 41.23
CA LYS A 63 15.39 68.02 39.79
C LYS A 63 16.74 68.03 39.06
N PRO A 64 17.07 67.02 38.24
CA PRO A 64 18.07 67.19 37.22
C PRO A 64 17.39 67.83 36.02
N GLU A 65 17.59 69.13 35.79
CA GLU A 65 17.54 69.68 34.43
C GLU A 65 18.78 69.21 33.66
N GLN A 66 18.93 67.89 33.55
CA GLN A 66 19.93 67.27 32.71
C GLN A 66 19.44 67.38 31.28
N SER A 67 20.03 68.33 30.56
CA SER A 67 20.04 68.35 29.10
C SER A 67 20.71 67.06 28.61
N TYR A 68 19.92 66.00 28.45
CA TYR A 68 20.38 64.75 27.86
C TYR A 68 20.97 65.06 26.49
N THR A 69 22.29 64.96 26.35
CA THR A 69 22.96 64.99 25.05
C THR A 69 22.55 63.73 24.30
N THR A 70 21.49 63.88 23.50
CA THR A 70 20.85 62.82 22.71
C THR A 70 21.80 62.40 21.58
N VAL A 71 22.77 61.55 21.92
CA VAL A 71 23.67 60.92 20.95
C VAL A 71 22.82 60.30 19.84
N PRO A 72 22.90 60.81 18.60
CA PRO A 72 21.89 60.51 17.59
C PRO A 72 22.02 59.05 17.15
N TYR A 73 20.99 58.26 17.45
CA TYR A 73 20.95 56.83 17.13
C TYR A 73 20.96 56.64 15.60
N LYS A 74 22.13 56.31 15.04
CA LYS A 74 22.30 55.95 13.62
C LYS A 74 21.66 54.57 13.37
N PRO A 75 20.52 54.50 12.64
CA PRO A 75 19.82 53.23 12.44
C PRO A 75 20.60 52.33 11.49
N LYS A 76 21.00 51.14 11.96
CA LYS A 76 21.71 50.12 11.17
C LYS A 76 20.73 49.15 10.48
N THR A 77 19.71 49.67 9.80
CA THR A 77 18.61 48.90 9.17
C THR A 77 19.09 47.70 8.36
N GLY A 78 20.12 47.89 7.51
CA GLY A 78 20.71 46.79 6.73
C GLY A 78 21.21 45.60 7.55
N LYS A 79 21.65 45.80 8.81
CA LYS A 79 22.03 44.69 9.71
C LYS A 79 20.82 44.01 10.36
N GLN A 80 19.75 44.77 10.62
CA GLN A 80 18.51 44.25 11.20
C GLN A 80 17.79 43.31 10.21
N PHE A 81 17.68 43.68 8.93
CA PHE A 81 17.13 42.83 7.88
C PHE A 81 17.83 41.47 7.81
N TRP A 82 19.16 41.48 7.70
CA TRP A 82 19.95 40.23 7.61
C TRP A 82 19.88 39.39 8.89
N HIS A 83 19.79 40.00 10.07
CA HIS A 83 19.66 39.24 11.32
C HIS A 83 18.30 38.52 11.43
N ILE A 84 17.19 39.21 11.12
CA ILE A 84 15.85 38.63 11.10
C ILE A 84 15.77 37.53 10.01
N LEU A 85 16.25 37.83 8.80
CA LEU A 85 16.22 36.91 7.68
C LEU A 85 17.05 35.64 7.96
N LEU A 86 18.27 35.77 8.47
CA LEU A 86 19.15 34.63 8.77
C LEU A 86 18.55 33.72 9.86
N LYS A 87 17.97 34.29 10.92
CA LYS A 87 17.27 33.52 11.96
C LYS A 87 16.08 32.74 11.39
N SER A 88 15.32 33.34 10.46
CA SER A 88 14.19 32.70 9.81
C SER A 88 14.62 31.64 8.78
N LEU A 89 15.69 31.90 8.02
CA LEU A 89 16.29 30.96 7.07
C LEU A 89 16.88 29.73 7.75
N ALA A 90 17.45 29.85 8.95
CA ALA A 90 17.94 28.70 9.71
C ALA A 90 16.82 27.68 10.03
N ARG A 91 15.62 28.16 10.39
CA ARG A 91 14.45 27.28 10.60
C ARG A 91 13.84 26.76 9.30
N TRP A 92 13.87 27.55 8.24
CA TRP A 92 13.48 27.08 6.91
C TRP A 92 14.41 25.96 6.40
N LEU A 93 15.71 26.04 6.65
CA LEU A 93 16.67 24.99 6.32
C LEU A 93 16.36 23.68 7.07
N ILE A 94 15.94 23.75 8.34
CA ILE A 94 15.47 22.59 9.10
C ILE A 94 14.20 21.99 8.46
N THR A 95 13.23 22.81 8.03
CA THR A 95 12.05 22.33 7.27
C THR A 95 12.48 21.63 5.98
N LEU A 96 13.40 22.22 5.22
CA LEU A 96 13.88 21.65 3.96
C LEU A 96 14.56 20.29 4.19
N ILE A 97 15.38 20.16 5.22
CA ILE A 97 16.02 18.89 5.60
C ILE A 97 14.98 17.84 6.00
N LEU A 98 13.95 18.21 6.77
CA LEU A 98 12.86 17.31 7.16
C LEU A 98 12.00 16.87 5.95
N CYS A 99 11.67 17.78 5.03
CA CYS A 99 11.01 17.45 3.77
C CYS A 99 11.86 16.48 2.91
N ILE A 100 13.17 16.72 2.80
CA ILE A 100 14.09 15.82 2.08
C ILE A 100 14.14 14.45 2.75
N ALA A 101 14.24 14.38 4.08
CA ALA A 101 14.21 13.12 4.83
C ALA A 101 12.91 12.33 4.58
N TYR A 102 11.77 13.02 4.48
CA TYR A 102 10.48 12.41 4.14
C TYR A 102 10.47 11.80 2.73
N LEU A 103 10.98 12.54 1.73
CA LEU A 103 11.12 12.06 0.34
C LEU A 103 12.07 10.85 0.25
N VAL A 104 13.19 10.88 0.98
CA VAL A 104 14.14 9.77 1.04
C VAL A 104 13.52 8.54 1.70
N ALA A 105 12.76 8.69 2.79
CA ALA A 105 12.08 7.58 3.46
C ALA A 105 11.09 6.86 2.53
N LEU A 106 10.23 7.61 1.82
CA LEU A 106 9.33 7.01 0.81
C LEU A 106 10.11 6.36 -0.33
N ARG A 107 11.12 7.04 -0.89
CA ARG A 107 11.89 6.49 -2.03
C ARG A 107 12.61 5.19 -1.67
N VAL A 108 13.22 5.11 -0.48
CA VAL A 108 13.93 3.91 -0.01
C VAL A 108 12.97 2.72 0.20
N TRP A 109 11.77 2.93 0.74
CA TRP A 109 10.81 1.84 0.90
C TRP A 109 10.09 1.47 -0.41
N ASN A 110 9.83 2.43 -1.29
CA ASN A 110 9.30 2.17 -2.63
C ASN A 110 10.29 1.32 -3.47
N GLN A 111 11.59 1.58 -3.36
CA GLN A 111 12.63 0.80 -4.03
C GLN A 111 12.90 -0.58 -3.41
N LYS A 112 12.34 -0.90 -2.24
CA LYS A 112 12.40 -2.25 -1.64
C LYS A 112 11.31 -3.20 -2.14
N GLY A 113 10.29 -2.70 -2.82
CA GLY A 113 9.14 -3.52 -3.25
C GLY A 113 8.39 -4.12 -2.05
N THR A 114 8.26 -5.43 -2.03
CA THR A 114 7.58 -6.20 -0.97
C THR A 114 8.40 -6.22 0.33
N VAL A 115 7.82 -5.75 1.44
CA VAL A 115 8.47 -5.70 2.75
C VAL A 115 7.70 -6.42 3.86
N THR A 116 8.43 -6.88 4.89
CA THR A 116 7.88 -7.53 6.08
C THR A 116 7.09 -6.57 6.97
N GLU A 117 6.21 -7.11 7.83
CA GLU A 117 5.41 -6.30 8.78
C GLU A 117 6.30 -5.47 9.72
N ALA A 118 7.42 -6.03 10.19
CA ALA A 118 8.43 -5.30 10.97
C ALA A 118 9.02 -4.10 10.19
N SER A 119 9.31 -4.27 8.90
CA SER A 119 9.81 -3.19 8.04
C SER A 119 8.77 -2.08 7.80
N LYS A 120 7.49 -2.45 7.76
CA LYS A 120 6.33 -1.53 7.71
C LYS A 120 6.17 -0.76 9.03
N ARG A 121 6.32 -1.41 10.18
CA ARG A 121 6.35 -0.74 11.51
C ARG A 121 7.48 0.28 11.62
N ILE A 122 8.69 -0.06 11.14
CA ILE A 122 9.85 0.86 11.13
C ILE A 122 9.59 2.09 10.25
N PHE A 123 9.06 1.90 9.03
CA PHE A 123 8.72 3.02 8.15
C PHE A 123 7.70 3.96 8.78
N ASN A 124 6.61 3.43 9.36
CA ASN A 124 5.58 4.23 10.02
C ASN A 124 6.17 5.06 11.18
N ALA A 125 7.05 4.46 11.99
CA ALA A 125 7.73 5.18 13.08
C ALA A 125 8.60 6.34 12.56
N ILE A 126 9.35 6.12 11.47
CA ILE A 126 10.18 7.15 10.83
C ILE A 126 9.30 8.28 10.26
N THR A 127 8.29 7.97 9.44
CA THR A 127 7.47 9.00 8.79
C THR A 127 6.61 9.79 9.79
N THR A 128 6.06 9.14 10.82
CA THR A 128 5.38 9.85 11.92
C THR A 128 6.33 10.75 12.69
N GLY A 129 7.54 10.28 13.01
CA GLY A 129 8.56 11.10 13.68
C GLY A 129 8.95 12.36 12.89
N VAL A 130 9.16 12.23 11.57
CA VAL A 130 9.46 13.37 10.70
C VAL A 130 8.24 14.30 10.56
N SER A 131 7.01 13.79 10.42
CA SER A 131 5.78 14.61 10.41
C SER A 131 5.63 15.46 11.68
N ILE A 132 5.89 14.88 12.85
CA ILE A 132 5.82 15.59 14.14
C ILE A 132 6.90 16.69 14.22
N ALA A 133 8.15 16.36 13.88
CA ALA A 133 9.24 17.33 13.87
C ALA A 133 8.98 18.49 12.88
N LEU A 134 8.42 18.18 11.70
CA LEU A 134 8.05 19.15 10.67
C LEU A 134 6.95 20.11 11.18
N GLY A 135 5.88 19.57 11.78
CA GLY A 135 4.81 20.36 12.38
C GLY A 135 5.29 21.30 13.49
N ILE A 136 6.14 20.80 14.40
CA ILE A 136 6.70 21.60 15.50
C ILE A 136 7.62 22.71 14.96
N ASN A 137 8.52 22.41 14.03
CA ASN A 137 9.42 23.40 13.46
C ASN A 137 8.66 24.53 12.73
N ILE A 138 7.62 24.17 11.99
CA ILE A 138 6.80 25.14 11.25
C ILE A 138 5.95 25.99 12.20
N ALA A 139 5.24 25.39 13.16
CA ALA A 139 4.47 26.15 14.16
C ALA A 139 5.38 27.14 14.93
N THR A 140 6.58 26.69 15.30
CA THR A 140 7.59 27.53 15.96
C THR A 140 8.10 28.64 15.02
N SER A 141 8.33 28.34 13.74
CA SER A 141 8.67 29.34 12.71
C SER A 141 7.60 30.40 12.53
N LEU A 142 6.31 30.02 12.50
CA LEU A 142 5.19 30.94 12.38
C LEU A 142 5.06 31.82 13.63
N LYS A 143 5.25 31.27 14.84
CA LYS A 143 5.30 32.04 16.10
C LYS A 143 6.37 33.15 16.08
N ASP A 144 7.59 32.87 15.60
CA ASP A 144 8.62 33.89 15.43
C ASP A 144 8.28 34.90 14.31
N MET A 145 7.62 34.48 13.24
CA MET A 145 7.17 35.39 12.17
C MET A 145 6.14 36.40 12.71
N ALA A 146 5.16 35.95 13.51
CA ALA A 146 4.19 36.83 14.17
C ALA A 146 4.87 37.82 15.15
N LEU A 147 5.82 37.32 15.96
CA LEU A 147 6.62 38.14 16.89
C LEU A 147 7.47 39.23 16.19
N ASN A 148 7.89 39.02 14.94
CA ASN A 148 8.57 40.03 14.13
C ASN A 148 7.56 40.97 13.43
N ALA A 149 6.43 40.44 12.97
CA ALA A 149 5.39 41.19 12.27
C ALA A 149 4.60 42.15 13.19
N ARG A 150 4.52 41.88 14.50
CA ARG A 150 3.80 42.77 15.45
C ARG A 150 4.31 44.22 15.41
N TRP A 151 5.61 44.45 15.20
CA TRP A 151 6.19 45.80 15.21
C TRP A 151 5.70 46.71 14.07
N PRO A 152 5.78 46.35 12.77
CA PRO A 152 5.17 47.17 11.72
C PRO A 152 3.64 47.24 11.81
N ILE A 153 2.99 46.20 12.36
CA ILE A 153 1.55 46.16 12.68
C ILE A 153 1.15 47.21 13.74
N LEU A 154 2.01 47.50 14.72
CA LEU A 154 1.85 48.53 15.76
C LEU A 154 2.19 49.95 15.28
N HIS A 155 3.06 50.10 14.27
CA HIS A 155 3.38 51.40 13.66
C HIS A 155 2.31 51.89 12.67
N ALA A 156 1.60 50.97 12.02
CA ALA A 156 0.67 51.30 10.94
C ALA A 156 -0.48 52.23 11.36
N ARG A 157 -1.07 52.06 12.56
CA ARG A 157 -2.19 52.89 13.08
C ARG A 157 -2.21 52.90 14.61
N LYS A 158 -2.85 53.93 15.19
CA LYS A 158 -3.17 54.03 16.62
C LYS A 158 -4.08 52.87 17.08
N ARG A 159 -3.73 52.24 18.20
CA ARG A 159 -4.43 51.12 18.84
C ARG A 159 -4.84 51.46 20.26
N ASN A 160 -5.85 50.77 20.75
CA ASN A 160 -6.24 50.84 22.15
C ASN A 160 -5.21 50.10 23.03
N LEU A 161 -5.10 50.41 24.32
CA LEU A 161 -4.18 49.69 25.22
C LEU A 161 -4.51 48.20 25.34
N TYR A 162 -5.79 47.81 25.28
CA TYR A 162 -6.18 46.40 25.18
C TYR A 162 -5.73 45.74 23.85
N GLU A 163 -5.89 46.45 22.72
CA GLU A 163 -5.40 45.95 21.42
C GLU A 163 -3.87 45.86 21.38
N LEU A 164 -3.16 46.77 22.06
CA LEU A 164 -1.69 46.75 22.15
C LEU A 164 -1.22 45.51 22.91
N ASP A 165 -1.71 45.31 24.14
CA ASP A 165 -1.34 44.22 25.04
C ASP A 165 -1.47 42.85 24.35
N LEU A 166 -2.58 42.66 23.66
CA LEU A 166 -2.92 41.43 22.93
C LEU A 166 -2.18 41.32 21.57
N THR A 167 -1.74 42.44 20.98
CA THR A 167 -0.81 42.44 19.83
C THR A 167 0.64 42.17 20.26
N LEU A 168 1.00 42.46 21.52
CA LEU A 168 2.31 42.12 22.07
C LEU A 168 2.39 40.61 22.34
N HIS A 169 1.35 40.01 22.92
CA HIS A 169 1.21 38.55 23.10
C HIS A 169 0.81 37.79 21.82
N ALA A 170 1.10 38.34 20.63
CA ALA A 170 0.88 37.70 19.33
C ALA A 170 1.73 36.43 19.08
N ASP A 171 2.44 35.93 20.09
CA ASP A 171 3.09 34.63 20.10
C ASP A 171 2.17 33.52 20.64
N SER A 172 1.05 33.87 21.27
CA SER A 172 -0.06 32.98 21.62
C SER A 172 -1.15 33.03 20.55
N LEU A 173 -1.60 31.86 20.08
CA LEU A 173 -2.72 31.77 19.14
C LEU A 173 -4.08 32.03 19.81
N MET A 174 -4.18 31.81 21.13
CA MET A 174 -5.40 32.03 21.91
C MET A 174 -5.69 33.52 22.05
N ASP A 175 -4.68 34.29 22.43
CA ASP A 175 -4.67 35.75 22.51
C ASP A 175 -4.96 36.38 21.14
N LEU A 176 -4.42 35.81 20.06
CA LEU A 176 -4.72 36.21 18.68
C LEU A 176 -6.19 35.95 18.28
N GLY A 177 -6.79 34.90 18.81
CA GLY A 177 -8.23 34.63 18.70
C GLY A 177 -9.06 35.65 19.47
N GLU A 178 -8.70 35.94 20.72
CA GLU A 178 -9.35 36.99 21.51
C GLU A 178 -9.23 38.37 20.83
N LEU A 179 -8.07 38.69 20.23
CA LEU A 179 -7.85 39.94 19.49
C LEU A 179 -8.79 40.07 18.28
N ALA A 180 -9.15 38.97 17.64
CA ALA A 180 -10.17 38.98 16.59
C ALA A 180 -11.54 39.40 17.16
N PHE A 181 -12.00 38.76 18.24
CA PHE A 181 -13.34 39.02 18.81
C PHE A 181 -13.45 40.37 19.55
N VAL A 182 -12.38 40.84 20.19
CA VAL A 182 -12.40 42.11 20.95
C VAL A 182 -12.15 43.33 20.05
N SER A 183 -11.39 43.20 18.96
CA SER A 183 -11.17 44.31 18.03
C SER A 183 -12.40 44.53 17.14
N LYS A 184 -13.15 45.61 17.41
CA LYS A 184 -14.29 46.08 16.60
C LYS A 184 -13.89 46.60 15.19
N ARG A 185 -12.77 46.15 14.64
CA ARG A 185 -12.14 46.64 13.41
C ARG A 185 -12.02 45.49 12.40
N PRO A 186 -12.80 45.47 11.29
CA PRO A 186 -12.89 44.29 10.42
C PRO A 186 -11.55 43.91 9.77
N LEU A 187 -10.64 44.86 9.56
CA LEU A 187 -9.30 44.60 9.04
C LEU A 187 -8.42 43.84 10.05
N VAL A 188 -8.53 44.12 11.35
CA VAL A 188 -7.79 43.41 12.41
C VAL A 188 -8.35 42.00 12.60
N PHE A 189 -9.69 41.89 12.66
CA PHE A 189 -10.39 40.60 12.66
C PHE A 189 -9.96 39.74 11.46
N GLY A 190 -10.02 40.27 10.24
CA GLY A 190 -9.64 39.55 9.02
C GLY A 190 -8.17 39.08 9.03
N MET A 191 -7.23 39.90 9.50
CA MET A 191 -5.82 39.50 9.64
C MET A 191 -5.63 38.40 10.70
N ALA A 192 -6.26 38.52 11.86
CA ALA A 192 -6.15 37.55 12.94
C ALA A 192 -6.77 36.19 12.56
N ILE A 193 -7.99 36.19 12.01
CA ILE A 193 -8.68 34.99 11.53
C ILE A 193 -7.93 34.34 10.36
N SER A 194 -7.43 35.13 9.40
CA SER A 194 -6.61 34.61 8.30
C SER A 194 -5.34 33.93 8.79
N TRP A 195 -4.66 34.51 9.80
CA TRP A 195 -3.48 33.90 10.42
C TRP A 195 -3.80 32.58 11.13
N LEU A 196 -4.92 32.52 11.88
CA LEU A 196 -5.36 31.30 12.56
C LEU A 196 -5.74 30.19 11.56
N ILE A 197 -6.53 30.51 10.54
CA ILE A 197 -6.90 29.58 9.46
C ILE A 197 -5.65 29.08 8.74
N PHE A 198 -4.67 29.94 8.47
CA PHE A 198 -3.41 29.55 7.84
C PHE A 198 -2.59 28.58 8.70
N ASN A 199 -2.46 28.84 10.01
CA ASN A 199 -1.76 27.92 10.93
C ASN A 199 -2.45 26.55 11.00
N LEU A 200 -3.79 26.54 11.11
CA LEU A 200 -4.59 25.31 11.12
C LEU A 200 -4.47 24.54 9.80
N PHE A 201 -4.57 25.23 8.66
CA PHE A 201 -4.45 24.63 7.32
C PHE A 201 -3.09 23.98 7.12
N VAL A 202 -2.00 24.63 7.53
CA VAL A 202 -0.65 24.07 7.40
C VAL A 202 -0.46 22.83 8.30
N GLN A 203 -1.00 22.82 9.51
CA GLN A 203 -0.99 21.62 10.36
C GLN A 203 -1.83 20.48 9.76
N ALA A 204 -3.02 20.78 9.24
CA ALA A 204 -3.88 19.80 8.56
C ALA A 204 -3.21 19.24 7.30
N ALA A 205 -2.52 20.07 6.51
CA ALA A 205 -1.77 19.64 5.33
C ALA A 205 -0.62 18.69 5.70
N ILE A 206 0.10 18.93 6.80
CA ILE A 206 1.17 18.05 7.30
C ILE A 206 0.60 16.70 7.77
N ALA A 207 -0.55 16.70 8.44
CA ALA A 207 -1.25 15.47 8.83
C ALA A 207 -1.79 14.69 7.60
N ALA A 208 -2.24 15.39 6.56
CA ALA A 208 -2.72 14.77 5.33
C ALA A 208 -1.61 14.06 4.53
N ILE A 209 -0.32 14.35 4.75
CA ILE A 209 0.80 13.67 4.07
C ILE A 209 0.71 12.14 4.28
N SER A 210 0.41 11.67 5.49
CA SER A 210 0.28 10.23 5.79
C SER A 210 -0.99 9.56 5.24
N LEU A 211 -1.84 10.31 4.52
CA LEU A 211 -2.98 9.76 3.76
C LEU A 211 -2.68 9.64 2.26
N THR A 212 -1.54 10.14 1.78
CA THR A 212 -1.17 10.13 0.35
C THR A 212 -0.45 8.85 -0.10
N TYR A 213 -0.04 8.02 0.86
CA TYR A 213 0.62 6.73 0.68
C TYR A 213 0.01 5.70 1.64
N GLY A 214 0.12 4.41 1.31
CA GLY A 214 -0.33 3.30 2.14
C GLY A 214 0.47 2.02 1.90
N PHE A 215 0.27 1.01 2.74
CA PHE A 215 0.84 -0.33 2.55
C PHE A 215 -0.24 -1.32 2.17
N ASN A 216 -0.33 -1.63 0.88
CA ASN A 216 -1.20 -2.67 0.36
C ASN A 216 -0.53 -4.05 0.52
N THR A 217 -1.31 -5.13 0.49
CA THR A 217 -0.78 -6.48 0.27
C THR A 217 -0.13 -6.57 -1.10
N SER A 218 1.07 -7.15 -1.18
CA SER A 218 1.78 -7.32 -2.45
C SER A 218 1.25 -8.53 -3.21
N THR A 219 0.89 -8.32 -4.47
CA THR A 219 0.52 -9.37 -5.45
C THR A 219 1.69 -9.77 -6.36
N ASP A 220 2.70 -8.91 -6.48
CA ASP A 220 3.68 -8.94 -7.56
C ASP A 220 4.95 -9.73 -7.17
N SER A 221 5.10 -10.02 -5.88
CA SER A 221 6.17 -10.87 -5.33
C SER A 221 5.86 -11.25 -3.89
N TYR A 222 6.14 -12.51 -3.53
CA TYR A 222 5.99 -13.04 -2.18
C TYR A 222 7.29 -12.92 -1.37
N LEU A 223 7.14 -13.03 -0.04
CA LEU A 223 8.26 -13.21 0.89
C LEU A 223 8.43 -14.70 1.16
N PHE A 224 9.67 -15.17 1.28
CA PHE A 224 9.98 -16.58 1.52
C PHE A 224 10.53 -16.80 2.92
N THR A 225 9.94 -17.74 3.65
CA THR A 225 10.39 -18.14 4.99
C THR A 225 10.41 -19.66 5.12
N PRO A 226 11.33 -20.26 5.90
CA PRO A 226 11.32 -21.70 6.16
C PRO A 226 9.97 -22.12 6.75
N GLY A 227 9.30 -23.07 6.10
CA GLY A 227 7.93 -23.47 6.41
C GLY A 227 7.49 -24.66 5.57
N ASN A 228 6.18 -24.95 5.59
CA ASN A 228 5.63 -26.15 4.99
C ASN A 228 4.94 -25.80 3.66
N LEU A 229 5.38 -26.44 2.60
CA LEU A 229 4.81 -26.29 1.25
C LEU A 229 3.84 -27.43 0.97
N THR A 230 2.75 -27.10 0.28
CA THR A 230 1.83 -28.08 -0.30
C THR A 230 2.14 -28.31 -1.78
N ILE A 231 2.14 -29.59 -2.15
CA ILE A 231 2.30 -30.11 -3.51
C ILE A 231 1.17 -31.11 -3.79
N PRO A 232 0.74 -31.29 -5.04
CA PRO A 232 -0.19 -32.36 -5.37
C PRO A 232 0.46 -33.73 -5.18
N ASP A 233 -0.31 -34.70 -4.74
CA ASP A 233 0.01 -36.11 -4.96
C ASP A 233 -0.13 -36.42 -6.47
N MET A 234 0.89 -37.04 -7.08
CA MET A 234 0.89 -37.45 -8.49
C MET A 234 1.21 -38.94 -8.64
N GLU A 235 0.81 -39.73 -7.65
CA GLU A 235 0.90 -41.20 -7.66
C GLU A 235 -0.25 -41.84 -8.48
N HIS A 236 -1.42 -41.19 -8.52
CA HIS A 236 -2.65 -41.62 -9.20
C HIS A 236 -3.49 -40.41 -9.67
N PHE A 237 -4.37 -40.61 -10.66
CA PHE A 237 -5.47 -39.67 -10.98
C PHE A 237 -6.64 -39.88 -10.00
N TYR A 238 -6.72 -39.13 -8.90
CA TYR A 238 -7.76 -39.36 -7.89
C TYR A 238 -9.11 -38.72 -8.28
N PRO A 239 -10.17 -39.51 -8.59
CA PRO A 239 -11.46 -38.97 -9.00
C PRO A 239 -12.07 -38.14 -7.86
N GLN A 240 -12.56 -36.95 -8.19
CA GLN A 240 -13.16 -36.01 -7.23
C GLN A 240 -12.23 -35.59 -6.06
N GLY A 241 -10.90 -35.81 -6.18
CA GLY A 241 -9.94 -35.51 -5.12
C GLY A 241 -10.02 -36.46 -3.90
N ASN A 242 -10.59 -37.66 -4.07
CA ASN A 242 -10.74 -38.64 -3.00
C ASN A 242 -9.45 -39.47 -2.79
N ASN A 243 -8.89 -39.48 -1.58
CA ASN A 243 -7.63 -40.15 -1.21
C ASN A 243 -7.63 -41.70 -1.27
N THR A 244 -8.69 -42.36 -1.74
CA THR A 244 -8.68 -43.82 -1.94
C THR A 244 -8.06 -44.18 -3.29
N LYS A 245 -7.20 -45.22 -3.36
CA LYS A 245 -6.65 -45.69 -4.63
C LYS A 245 -7.79 -46.01 -5.62
N PRO A 246 -7.84 -45.36 -6.80
CA PRO A 246 -8.86 -45.58 -7.82
C PRO A 246 -8.68 -46.90 -8.58
N GLN A 247 -9.65 -47.26 -9.42
CA GLN A 247 -9.46 -48.26 -10.47
C GLN A 247 -8.86 -47.63 -11.73
N THR A 248 -8.19 -48.42 -12.57
CA THR A 248 -7.55 -47.92 -13.81
C THR A 248 -8.56 -47.27 -14.75
N GLU A 249 -9.78 -47.80 -14.81
CA GLU A 249 -10.90 -47.27 -15.57
C GLU A 249 -11.33 -45.88 -15.07
N ASP A 250 -11.31 -45.65 -13.75
CA ASP A 250 -11.59 -44.33 -13.15
C ASP A 250 -10.45 -43.34 -13.45
N GLU A 251 -9.20 -43.79 -13.42
CA GLU A 251 -8.02 -42.98 -13.73
C GLU A 251 -8.00 -42.52 -15.19
N GLU A 252 -8.28 -43.43 -16.13
CA GLU A 252 -8.38 -43.12 -17.56
C GLU A 252 -9.50 -42.12 -17.85
N TYR A 253 -10.70 -42.34 -17.30
CA TYR A 253 -11.81 -41.41 -17.46
C TYR A 253 -11.51 -40.03 -16.83
N THR A 254 -10.87 -40.01 -15.66
CA THR A 254 -10.46 -38.77 -14.98
C THR A 254 -9.40 -38.02 -15.79
N ALA A 255 -8.39 -38.72 -16.30
CA ALA A 255 -7.35 -38.15 -17.17
C ALA A 255 -7.95 -37.59 -18.47
N HIS A 256 -8.91 -38.29 -19.09
CA HIS A 256 -9.64 -37.80 -20.26
C HIS A 256 -10.40 -36.50 -19.97
N ALA A 257 -11.22 -36.51 -18.91
CA ALA A 257 -12.03 -35.36 -18.51
C ALA A 257 -11.16 -34.14 -18.17
N TYR A 258 -10.01 -34.37 -17.53
CA TYR A 258 -9.05 -33.35 -17.15
C TYR A 258 -8.24 -32.81 -18.34
N GLY A 259 -7.76 -33.67 -19.23
CA GLY A 259 -7.09 -33.24 -20.47
C GLY A 259 -8.02 -32.42 -21.38
N GLY A 260 -9.30 -32.78 -21.41
CA GLY A 260 -10.34 -32.04 -22.12
C GLY A 260 -10.52 -30.57 -21.68
N LEU A 261 -10.10 -30.21 -20.45
CA LEU A 261 -10.22 -28.85 -19.91
C LEU A 261 -9.14 -27.88 -20.41
N ALA A 262 -8.10 -28.32 -21.13
CA ALA A 262 -6.98 -27.49 -21.61
C ALA A 262 -7.40 -26.17 -22.25
N TRP A 263 -8.51 -26.20 -23.01
CA TRP A 263 -9.11 -25.05 -23.69
C TRP A 263 -9.40 -23.86 -22.74
N ASN A 264 -9.70 -24.13 -21.47
CA ASN A 264 -9.98 -23.11 -20.47
C ASN A 264 -8.71 -22.60 -19.75
N LEU A 265 -7.59 -23.34 -19.87
CA LEU A 265 -6.32 -23.06 -19.18
C LEU A 265 -5.37 -22.24 -20.06
N GLY A 266 -5.38 -22.50 -21.36
CA GLY A 266 -4.40 -21.98 -22.30
C GLY A 266 -3.03 -22.67 -22.21
N ILE A 267 -2.20 -22.42 -23.22
CA ILE A 267 -0.88 -23.03 -23.40
C ILE A 267 0.10 -21.89 -23.75
N GLY A 268 1.28 -21.89 -23.14
CA GLY A 268 2.33 -20.91 -23.44
C GLY A 268 3.01 -21.20 -24.79
N GLU A 269 3.06 -20.18 -25.66
CA GLU A 269 3.52 -20.31 -27.05
C GLU A 269 5.02 -20.67 -27.20
N SER A 270 5.84 -20.49 -26.15
CA SER A 270 7.27 -20.82 -26.21
C SER A 270 7.88 -21.19 -24.87
N ILE A 271 8.77 -22.19 -24.88
CA ILE A 271 9.69 -22.55 -23.79
C ILE A 271 10.63 -21.40 -23.36
N ILE A 272 10.71 -20.30 -24.12
CA ILE A 272 11.46 -19.10 -23.75
C ILE A 272 10.70 -18.29 -22.67
N ASP A 273 9.37 -18.32 -22.70
CA ASP A 273 8.49 -17.60 -21.78
C ASP A 273 8.13 -18.45 -20.54
N LEU A 274 9.08 -19.29 -20.12
CA LEU A 274 8.95 -20.16 -18.95
C LEU A 274 9.17 -19.34 -17.67
N PRO A 275 8.26 -19.39 -16.69
CA PRO A 275 8.34 -18.57 -15.47
C PRO A 275 9.55 -18.98 -14.62
N SER A 276 10.20 -18.00 -14.00
CA SER A 276 11.31 -18.26 -13.09
C SER A 276 10.84 -18.71 -11.69
N GLN A 277 11.72 -19.45 -10.99
CA GLN A 277 11.39 -20.03 -9.69
C GLN A 277 11.02 -18.94 -8.66
N GLY A 278 9.83 -19.08 -8.06
CA GLY A 278 9.30 -18.14 -7.08
C GLY A 278 8.41 -17.03 -7.68
N GLU A 279 8.18 -17.00 -8.99
CA GLU A 279 7.17 -16.13 -9.59
C GLU A 279 5.74 -16.51 -9.15
N PRO A 280 4.84 -15.54 -8.91
CA PRO A 280 3.47 -15.82 -8.47
C PRO A 280 2.65 -16.65 -9.46
N TYR A 281 2.06 -17.74 -8.96
CA TYR A 281 1.07 -18.55 -9.66
C TYR A 281 -0.33 -18.30 -9.09
N GLN A 282 -1.19 -17.63 -9.85
CA GLN A 282 -2.53 -17.22 -9.40
C GLN A 282 -3.62 -18.28 -9.64
N GLY A 283 -3.23 -19.54 -9.86
CA GLY A 283 -4.14 -20.65 -10.19
C GLY A 283 -4.41 -20.77 -11.69
N LEU A 284 -5.29 -21.72 -12.04
CA LEU A 284 -5.61 -22.11 -13.42
C LEU A 284 -6.29 -21.01 -14.26
N ASN A 285 -6.79 -19.94 -13.64
CA ASN A 285 -7.53 -18.86 -14.31
C ASN A 285 -6.60 -17.67 -14.65
N GLY A 286 -5.84 -17.77 -15.74
CA GLY A 286 -5.03 -16.68 -16.29
C GLY A 286 -3.52 -16.89 -16.25
N ASN A 287 -3.05 -17.96 -15.60
CA ASN A 287 -1.65 -18.40 -15.63
C ASN A 287 -1.52 -19.73 -16.39
N TYR A 288 -0.63 -19.79 -17.38
CA TYR A 288 -0.29 -21.04 -18.06
C TYR A 288 0.48 -21.99 -17.15
N SER A 289 0.41 -23.28 -17.48
CA SER A 289 1.09 -24.36 -16.76
C SER A 289 1.84 -25.32 -17.70
N ILE A 290 1.70 -25.12 -19.01
CA ILE A 290 2.25 -25.95 -20.08
C ILE A 290 2.78 -25.02 -21.17
N TRP A 291 3.99 -25.32 -21.69
CA TRP A 291 4.67 -24.55 -22.73
C TRP A 291 5.16 -25.46 -23.86
N GLU A 292 5.25 -24.90 -25.07
CA GLU A 292 5.68 -25.60 -26.29
C GLU A 292 7.20 -25.48 -26.56
N ASP A 293 7.88 -26.59 -26.85
CA ASP A 293 9.24 -26.63 -27.38
C ASP A 293 9.27 -27.34 -28.74
N GLN A 294 8.97 -26.56 -29.78
CA GLN A 294 9.00 -26.98 -31.19
C GLN A 294 10.35 -27.54 -31.66
N HIS A 295 11.46 -27.13 -31.04
CA HIS A 295 12.80 -27.56 -31.46
C HIS A 295 13.16 -28.95 -30.92
N SER A 296 12.59 -29.33 -29.76
CA SER A 296 12.82 -30.64 -29.12
C SER A 296 11.69 -31.66 -29.36
N ASN A 297 10.65 -31.33 -30.14
CA ASN A 297 9.42 -32.13 -30.28
C ASN A 297 8.82 -32.56 -28.93
N LYS A 298 8.60 -31.59 -28.04
CA LYS A 298 8.02 -31.84 -26.71
C LYS A 298 7.18 -30.66 -26.22
N MET A 299 6.23 -30.98 -25.35
CA MET A 299 5.57 -30.03 -24.46
C MET A 299 6.21 -30.12 -23.07
N VAL A 300 6.13 -29.06 -22.25
CA VAL A 300 6.70 -29.04 -20.90
C VAL A 300 5.71 -28.46 -19.90
N PHE A 301 5.39 -29.21 -18.84
CA PHE A 301 4.63 -28.76 -17.67
C PHE A 301 5.59 -28.24 -16.59
N VAL A 302 5.19 -27.22 -15.83
CA VAL A 302 5.95 -26.66 -14.70
C VAL A 302 5.19 -26.89 -13.40
N PHE A 303 5.83 -27.53 -12.42
CA PHE A 303 5.21 -27.74 -11.11
C PHE A 303 5.08 -26.43 -10.33
N THR A 304 3.92 -26.25 -9.70
CA THR A 304 3.64 -25.15 -8.78
C THR A 304 3.58 -25.64 -7.32
N GLU A 305 3.76 -24.72 -6.38
CA GLU A 305 3.72 -24.99 -4.94
C GLU A 305 2.90 -23.91 -4.24
N TYR A 306 2.28 -24.27 -3.11
CA TYR A 306 1.49 -23.32 -2.33
C TYR A 306 1.93 -23.31 -0.87
N SER A 307 1.63 -22.22 -0.18
CA SER A 307 1.73 -22.14 1.27
C SER A 307 0.74 -23.10 1.94
N SER A 308 1.22 -23.96 2.85
CA SER A 308 0.35 -24.78 3.69
C SER A 308 -0.54 -23.95 4.63
N SER A 309 -0.11 -22.72 4.91
CA SER A 309 -0.87 -21.71 5.68
C SER A 309 -2.00 -21.04 4.88
N ALA A 310 -2.09 -21.25 3.56
CA ALA A 310 -3.17 -20.72 2.73
C ALA A 310 -4.49 -21.45 3.00
N SER A 311 -5.58 -20.72 3.23
CA SER A 311 -6.88 -21.35 3.45
C SER A 311 -7.42 -21.99 2.18
N THR A 312 -8.05 -23.16 2.30
CA THR A 312 -8.60 -23.95 1.18
C THR A 312 -9.73 -23.26 0.39
N GLN A 313 -10.18 -22.09 0.84
CA GLN A 313 -11.12 -21.22 0.11
C GLN A 313 -10.43 -20.29 -0.90
N ASN A 314 -9.10 -20.16 -0.84
CA ASN A 314 -8.29 -19.27 -1.69
C ASN A 314 -7.13 -20.04 -2.38
N THR A 315 -7.43 -21.21 -2.94
CA THR A 315 -6.50 -21.96 -3.81
C THR A 315 -6.00 -21.07 -4.96
N GLY A 316 -4.69 -20.81 -5.01
CA GLY A 316 -4.07 -19.84 -5.93
C GLY A 316 -3.63 -18.49 -5.32
N SER A 317 -4.01 -18.17 -4.08
CA SER A 317 -3.65 -16.87 -3.46
C SER A 317 -2.19 -16.75 -2.98
N LEU A 318 -1.51 -17.89 -2.80
CA LEU A 318 -0.11 -18.03 -2.38
C LEU A 318 0.58 -19.14 -3.18
N GLY A 319 0.30 -19.23 -4.48
CA GLY A 319 0.99 -20.16 -5.40
C GLY A 319 2.28 -19.57 -5.95
N ILE A 320 3.28 -20.41 -6.20
CA ILE A 320 4.51 -20.06 -6.93
C ILE A 320 4.84 -21.11 -8.00
N TYR A 321 5.53 -20.70 -9.05
CA TYR A 321 6.20 -21.65 -9.96
C TYR A 321 7.52 -22.16 -9.37
N THR A 322 7.87 -23.41 -9.70
CA THR A 322 9.18 -23.99 -9.37
C THR A 322 10.04 -24.20 -10.61
N ASN A 323 11.32 -24.50 -10.40
CA ASN A 323 12.24 -24.92 -11.47
C ASN A 323 12.01 -26.37 -11.93
N ARG A 324 11.12 -27.13 -11.29
CA ARG A 324 10.84 -28.54 -11.62
C ARG A 324 9.91 -28.62 -12.82
N THR A 325 10.30 -29.40 -13.82
CA THR A 325 9.58 -29.47 -15.09
C THR A 325 9.34 -30.92 -15.52
N LEU A 326 8.25 -31.16 -16.24
CA LEU A 326 7.85 -32.49 -16.69
C LEU A 326 7.66 -32.45 -18.22
N PRO A 327 8.57 -33.03 -19.02
CA PRO A 327 8.48 -33.01 -20.47
C PRO A 327 7.60 -34.16 -20.98
N MET A 328 6.69 -33.87 -21.92
CA MET A 328 6.00 -34.89 -22.72
C MET A 328 6.49 -34.80 -24.17
N HIS A 329 7.23 -35.82 -24.60
CA HIS A 329 7.77 -35.93 -25.95
C HIS A 329 6.77 -36.58 -26.91
N TYR A 330 6.79 -36.19 -28.18
CA TYR A 330 5.96 -36.77 -29.22
C TYR A 330 6.77 -37.15 -30.47
N SER A 331 6.39 -38.25 -31.12
CA SER A 331 6.93 -38.69 -32.40
C SER A 331 5.82 -39.30 -33.26
N CYS A 332 5.36 -38.57 -34.27
CA CYS A 332 4.23 -38.94 -35.11
C CYS A 332 4.64 -39.24 -36.56
N SER A 333 3.95 -40.20 -37.17
CA SER A 333 3.88 -40.41 -38.62
C SER A 333 2.47 -40.08 -39.13
N SER A 334 2.35 -39.77 -40.43
CA SER A 334 1.07 -39.44 -41.08
C SER A 334 0.99 -40.08 -42.46
N HIS A 335 -0.18 -40.65 -42.78
CA HIS A 335 -0.43 -41.45 -43.98
C HIS A 335 -1.78 -41.04 -44.57
N ARG A 336 -1.95 -41.09 -45.90
CA ARG A 336 -3.23 -40.73 -46.53
C ARG A 336 -4.24 -41.87 -46.41
N VAL A 337 -5.52 -41.54 -46.23
CA VAL A 337 -6.59 -42.54 -46.30
C VAL A 337 -7.11 -42.65 -47.74
N THR A 338 -6.95 -43.84 -48.31
CA THR A 338 -7.25 -44.17 -49.72
C THR A 338 -8.69 -44.64 -49.95
N GLN A 339 -9.34 -45.23 -48.94
CA GLN A 339 -10.74 -45.68 -49.00
C GLN A 339 -11.42 -45.51 -47.62
N ASN A 340 -12.74 -45.26 -47.63
CA ASN A 340 -13.61 -45.03 -46.46
C ASN A 340 -13.26 -43.81 -45.58
N GLY A 341 -12.39 -42.91 -46.05
CA GLY A 341 -11.89 -41.76 -45.29
C GLY A 341 -12.90 -40.66 -44.95
N ASN A 342 -14.14 -40.71 -45.45
CA ASN A 342 -15.17 -39.70 -45.15
C ASN A 342 -15.85 -39.88 -43.78
N GLY A 343 -15.63 -41.01 -43.11
CA GLY A 343 -16.23 -41.31 -41.81
C GLY A 343 -17.74 -41.61 -41.85
N ALA A 344 -18.32 -41.89 -43.03
CA ALA A 344 -19.76 -42.05 -43.22
C ALA A 344 -20.28 -43.51 -43.15
N SER A 345 -19.38 -44.50 -43.12
CA SER A 345 -19.71 -45.92 -43.09
C SER A 345 -18.83 -46.66 -42.08
N ALA A 346 -19.43 -47.43 -41.17
CA ALA A 346 -18.73 -48.24 -40.17
C ALA A 346 -18.05 -49.47 -40.81
N ALA A 347 -16.92 -49.23 -41.48
CA ALA A 347 -16.08 -50.22 -42.13
C ALA A 347 -14.62 -49.77 -42.03
N ASN A 348 -13.69 -50.73 -42.03
CA ASN A 348 -12.25 -50.47 -41.96
C ASN A 348 -11.80 -49.42 -42.98
N ILE A 349 -10.92 -48.51 -42.56
CA ILE A 349 -10.27 -47.55 -43.46
C ILE A 349 -9.12 -48.23 -44.20
N SER A 350 -8.82 -47.77 -45.41
CA SER A 350 -7.66 -48.23 -46.19
C SER A 350 -6.60 -47.13 -46.18
N VAL A 351 -5.49 -47.36 -45.49
CA VAL A 351 -4.41 -46.39 -45.29
C VAL A 351 -3.26 -46.68 -46.26
N GLU A 352 -2.70 -45.62 -46.85
CA GLU A 352 -1.50 -45.68 -47.69
C GLU A 352 -0.32 -46.29 -46.89
N ASP A 353 0.52 -47.10 -47.55
CA ASP A 353 1.65 -47.88 -47.00
C ASP A 353 1.36 -48.88 -45.86
N ILE A 354 0.21 -48.81 -45.17
CA ILE A 354 -0.15 -49.65 -44.02
C ILE A 354 -1.21 -50.72 -44.37
N GLY A 355 -2.20 -50.38 -45.22
CA GLY A 355 -3.31 -51.27 -45.57
C GLY A 355 -4.57 -51.03 -44.74
N SER A 356 -5.32 -52.09 -44.40
CA SER A 356 -6.65 -51.95 -43.77
C SER A 356 -6.56 -51.85 -42.25
N ILE A 357 -7.08 -50.76 -41.69
CA ILE A 357 -7.15 -50.50 -40.24
C ILE A 357 -8.61 -50.48 -39.78
N SER A 358 -8.91 -51.16 -38.67
CA SER A 358 -10.23 -51.14 -38.04
C SER A 358 -10.29 -50.03 -36.99
N VAL A 359 -11.42 -49.33 -36.93
CA VAL A 359 -11.70 -48.27 -35.95
C VAL A 359 -13.12 -48.47 -35.45
N SER A 360 -13.30 -48.86 -34.19
CA SER A 360 -14.58 -49.38 -33.68
C SER A 360 -15.68 -48.31 -33.56
N SER A 361 -15.31 -47.04 -33.45
CA SER A 361 -16.23 -45.91 -33.53
C SER A 361 -15.52 -44.66 -34.05
N PHE A 362 -16.11 -43.97 -35.02
CA PHE A 362 -15.64 -42.71 -35.58
C PHE A 362 -16.81 -41.87 -36.11
N VAL A 363 -16.56 -40.58 -36.35
CA VAL A 363 -17.57 -39.63 -36.86
C VAL A 363 -17.15 -38.98 -38.17
N ALA A 364 -18.08 -38.78 -39.09
CA ALA A 364 -17.87 -37.96 -40.27
C ALA A 364 -17.59 -36.49 -39.88
N ASN A 365 -16.60 -35.86 -40.53
CA ASN A 365 -16.16 -34.50 -40.23
C ASN A 365 -15.80 -34.29 -38.74
N GLY A 366 -14.78 -35.02 -38.30
CA GLY A 366 -14.15 -34.90 -36.98
C GLY A 366 -12.82 -35.66 -36.95
N THR A 367 -12.12 -35.57 -35.82
CA THR A 367 -10.89 -36.32 -35.57
C THR A 367 -11.13 -37.34 -34.47
N THR A 368 -10.88 -38.61 -34.78
CA THR A 368 -11.05 -39.74 -33.85
C THR A 368 -9.69 -40.17 -33.34
N PHE A 369 -9.50 -40.20 -32.02
CA PHE A 369 -8.30 -40.71 -31.36
C PHE A 369 -8.61 -42.08 -30.76
N PHE A 370 -7.67 -43.02 -30.88
CA PHE A 370 -7.88 -44.38 -30.42
C PHE A 370 -6.57 -45.11 -30.05
N THR A 371 -6.74 -46.15 -29.25
CA THR A 371 -5.67 -46.98 -28.67
C THR A 371 -6.08 -48.44 -28.70
N ASP A 372 -5.20 -49.31 -29.23
CA ASP A 372 -5.40 -50.76 -29.29
C ASP A 372 -4.62 -51.42 -28.13
N TYR A 373 -5.29 -52.15 -27.24
CA TYR A 373 -4.60 -52.78 -26.10
C TYR A 373 -3.73 -53.98 -26.54
N PRO A 374 -2.45 -54.09 -26.12
CA PRO A 374 -1.70 -53.16 -25.28
C PRO A 374 -1.04 -52.03 -26.09
N ASN A 375 -1.43 -50.79 -25.84
CA ASN A 375 -0.93 -49.60 -26.55
C ASN A 375 0.40 -49.07 -25.99
N LEU A 376 1.26 -49.93 -25.45
CA LEU A 376 2.55 -49.57 -24.83
C LEU A 376 3.66 -49.51 -25.88
N CYS A 377 4.56 -48.53 -25.77
CA CYS A 377 5.78 -48.51 -26.59
C CYS A 377 6.78 -49.60 -26.16
N PRO A 378 7.50 -50.26 -27.10
CA PRO A 378 8.55 -51.21 -26.75
C PRO A 378 9.60 -50.60 -25.80
N ASP A 379 9.91 -51.32 -24.73
CA ASP A 379 10.92 -51.00 -23.71
C ASP A 379 10.79 -49.63 -22.99
N ILE A 380 9.65 -48.93 -23.12
CA ILE A 380 9.42 -47.62 -22.47
C ILE A 380 8.06 -47.64 -21.72
N PRO A 381 8.03 -47.81 -20.38
CA PRO A 381 6.78 -47.95 -19.64
C PRO A 381 5.93 -46.67 -19.60
N ARG A 382 6.56 -45.50 -19.69
CA ARG A 382 5.91 -44.18 -19.66
C ARG A 382 5.46 -43.69 -21.05
N CYS A 383 5.23 -44.61 -21.99
CA CYS A 383 4.99 -44.30 -23.40
C CYS A 383 3.81 -45.06 -23.99
N SER A 384 2.94 -44.32 -24.66
CA SER A 384 1.70 -44.81 -25.26
C SER A 384 1.68 -44.55 -26.77
N ILE A 385 1.24 -45.54 -27.53
CA ILE A 385 1.06 -45.49 -28.98
C ILE A 385 -0.39 -45.05 -29.27
N ILE A 386 -0.56 -43.82 -29.76
CA ILE A 386 -1.86 -43.22 -30.04
C ILE A 386 -2.09 -43.17 -31.54
N GLN A 387 -3.25 -43.64 -31.99
CA GLN A 387 -3.68 -43.53 -33.38
C GLN A 387 -4.70 -42.42 -33.52
N ALA A 388 -4.71 -41.74 -34.68
CA ALA A 388 -5.70 -40.73 -35.00
C ALA A 388 -6.19 -40.83 -36.44
N PHE A 389 -7.49 -40.62 -36.65
CA PHE A 389 -8.14 -40.60 -37.97
C PHE A 389 -8.89 -39.28 -38.15
N GLU A 390 -8.48 -38.49 -39.14
CA GLU A 390 -9.14 -37.25 -39.58
C GLU A 390 -10.12 -37.58 -40.71
N ALA A 391 -11.42 -37.65 -40.37
CA ALA A 391 -12.47 -37.96 -41.34
C ALA A 391 -12.79 -36.74 -42.23
N SER A 392 -12.69 -36.92 -43.55
CA SER A 392 -12.88 -35.87 -44.55
C SER A 392 -13.32 -36.44 -45.91
N ASP A 393 -14.27 -35.77 -46.57
CA ASP A 393 -14.69 -36.09 -47.94
C ASP A 393 -13.61 -35.77 -49.00
N THR A 394 -12.57 -35.01 -48.66
CA THR A 394 -11.62 -34.45 -49.66
C THR A 394 -10.14 -34.64 -49.37
N ASP A 395 -9.72 -34.64 -48.10
CA ASP A 395 -8.31 -34.84 -47.70
C ASP A 395 -8.25 -35.56 -46.32
N PRO A 396 -8.59 -36.86 -46.26
CA PRO A 396 -8.58 -37.63 -45.03
C PRO A 396 -7.19 -38.21 -44.70
N TRP A 397 -6.83 -38.18 -43.42
CA TRP A 397 -5.51 -38.55 -42.93
C TRP A 397 -5.59 -39.53 -41.75
N TYR A 398 -4.60 -40.41 -41.66
CA TYR A 398 -4.36 -41.30 -40.54
C TYR A 398 -2.98 -41.01 -39.94
N TYR A 399 -2.86 -41.14 -38.62
CA TYR A 399 -1.63 -40.86 -37.88
C TYR A 399 -1.35 -41.97 -36.86
N THR A 400 -0.06 -42.21 -36.63
CA THR A 400 0.41 -43.06 -35.52
C THR A 400 1.48 -42.26 -34.76
N CYS A 401 1.26 -42.05 -33.46
CA CYS A 401 2.05 -41.18 -32.61
C CYS A 401 2.53 -41.93 -31.36
N ASN A 402 3.84 -42.00 -31.16
CA ASN A 402 4.42 -42.42 -29.89
C ASN A 402 4.51 -41.18 -28.99
N ILE A 403 3.87 -41.23 -27.83
CA ILE A 403 3.82 -40.15 -26.83
C ILE A 403 4.49 -40.65 -25.56
N THR A 404 5.47 -39.91 -25.03
CA THR A 404 6.25 -40.32 -23.85
C THR A 404 6.27 -39.23 -22.81
N LEU A 405 5.80 -39.52 -21.59
CA LEU A 405 5.96 -38.63 -20.45
C LEU A 405 7.29 -38.93 -19.75
N GLY A 406 8.22 -37.97 -19.76
CA GLY A 406 9.51 -38.11 -19.10
C GLY A 406 9.42 -38.15 -17.57
N GLU A 407 10.57 -38.29 -16.93
CA GLU A 407 10.74 -38.07 -15.49
C GLU A 407 10.75 -36.56 -15.16
N THR A 408 10.45 -36.21 -13.91
CA THR A 408 10.50 -34.82 -13.44
C THR A 408 11.94 -34.32 -13.39
N GLN A 409 12.24 -33.29 -14.17
CA GLN A 409 13.55 -32.64 -14.22
C GLN A 409 13.71 -31.63 -13.07
N ASN A 410 14.96 -31.37 -12.68
CA ASN A 410 15.36 -30.45 -11.62
C ASN A 410 14.81 -30.77 -10.20
N ASP A 411 14.34 -32.00 -9.95
CA ASP A 411 13.89 -32.44 -8.62
C ASP A 411 14.90 -33.41 -7.96
N PRO A 412 15.91 -32.90 -7.22
CA PRO A 412 16.88 -33.74 -6.51
C PRO A 412 16.31 -34.40 -5.24
N ARG A 413 15.04 -34.18 -4.89
CA ARG A 413 14.37 -34.79 -3.73
C ARG A 413 13.29 -35.81 -4.11
N ASN A 414 12.92 -35.90 -5.40
CA ASN A 414 11.81 -36.69 -5.91
C ASN A 414 10.47 -36.42 -5.18
N ILE A 415 10.19 -35.14 -4.91
CA ILE A 415 8.96 -34.67 -4.26
C ILE A 415 7.81 -34.50 -5.27
N SER A 416 8.12 -34.13 -6.52
CA SER A 416 7.21 -34.12 -7.67
C SER A 416 7.32 -35.44 -8.46
N PHE A 417 7.29 -36.56 -7.76
CA PHE A 417 7.26 -37.89 -8.37
C PHE A 417 5.93 -38.12 -9.10
N VAL A 418 5.99 -38.58 -10.35
CA VAL A 418 4.83 -39.00 -11.15
C VAL A 418 4.99 -40.48 -11.46
N SER A 419 4.02 -41.32 -11.08
CA SER A 419 4.10 -42.78 -11.26
C SER A 419 4.11 -43.18 -12.75
N ASP A 420 4.65 -44.35 -13.06
CA ASP A 420 4.69 -44.85 -14.45
C ASP A 420 3.28 -45.18 -14.98
N ASP A 421 2.40 -45.71 -14.13
CA ASP A 421 0.98 -45.95 -14.45
C ASP A 421 0.27 -44.63 -14.81
N MET A 422 0.43 -43.60 -13.98
CA MET A 422 -0.13 -42.26 -14.24
C MET A 422 0.48 -41.63 -15.49
N ALA A 423 1.77 -41.84 -15.74
CA ALA A 423 2.47 -41.33 -16.91
C ALA A 423 2.01 -41.97 -18.22
N TYR A 424 1.76 -43.29 -18.21
CA TYR A 424 1.17 -44.05 -19.30
C TYR A 424 -0.26 -43.58 -19.63
N ILE A 425 -1.12 -43.46 -18.60
CA ILE A 425 -2.51 -42.98 -18.73
C ILE A 425 -2.53 -41.52 -19.24
N ALA A 426 -1.64 -40.65 -18.74
CA ALA A 426 -1.53 -39.27 -19.22
C ALA A 426 -1.14 -39.21 -20.70
N ALA A 427 -0.23 -40.08 -21.16
CA ALA A 427 0.19 -40.14 -22.56
C ALA A 427 -0.92 -40.64 -23.51
N SER A 428 -1.93 -41.36 -23.01
CA SER A 428 -3.09 -41.86 -23.79
C SER A 428 -4.43 -41.16 -23.52
N ALA A 429 -4.46 -40.16 -22.63
CA ALA A 429 -5.68 -39.51 -22.14
C ALA A 429 -6.64 -38.97 -23.22
N ILE A 430 -6.15 -38.60 -24.41
CA ILE A 430 -6.99 -38.12 -25.53
C ILE A 430 -7.81 -39.23 -26.22
N ALA A 431 -7.37 -40.48 -26.09
CA ALA A 431 -7.96 -41.66 -26.71
C ALA A 431 -8.66 -42.57 -25.68
N ASN A 432 -8.06 -42.74 -24.50
CA ASN A 432 -8.60 -43.56 -23.42
C ASN A 432 -9.81 -42.86 -22.78
N THR A 433 -10.78 -43.65 -22.34
CA THR A 433 -12.07 -43.22 -21.78
C THR A 433 -12.49 -44.02 -20.54
N GLY A 434 -11.67 -45.00 -20.12
CA GLY A 434 -12.01 -45.96 -19.07
C GLY A 434 -12.85 -47.15 -19.54
N TYR A 435 -13.23 -47.20 -20.81
CA TYR A 435 -14.05 -48.26 -21.39
C TYR A 435 -13.54 -48.64 -22.80
N SER A 436 -13.34 -49.94 -23.04
CA SER A 436 -13.01 -50.48 -24.36
C SER A 436 -14.22 -51.12 -25.04
N SER A 437 -14.17 -51.21 -26.37
CA SER A 437 -15.06 -52.12 -27.12
C SER A 437 -14.86 -53.57 -26.63
N THR A 438 -15.94 -54.35 -26.54
CA THR A 438 -15.91 -55.73 -26.01
C THR A 438 -15.17 -56.72 -26.92
N ASP A 439 -15.05 -56.38 -28.19
CA ASP A 439 -14.68 -57.35 -29.23
C ASP A 439 -13.21 -57.18 -29.69
N ASP A 440 -12.68 -55.96 -29.63
CA ASP A 440 -11.33 -55.59 -30.12
C ASP A 440 -10.40 -55.02 -29.03
N TYR A 441 -10.88 -54.79 -27.80
CA TYR A 441 -10.17 -54.05 -26.73
C TYR A 441 -9.71 -52.62 -27.08
N GLN A 442 -10.11 -52.08 -28.23
CA GLN A 442 -9.84 -50.70 -28.63
C GLN A 442 -10.63 -49.71 -27.76
N GLN A 443 -9.99 -48.63 -27.32
CA GLN A 443 -10.67 -47.43 -26.80
C GLN A 443 -10.70 -46.33 -27.86
N THR A 444 -11.81 -45.62 -28.00
CA THR A 444 -12.03 -44.62 -29.06
C THR A 444 -12.72 -43.38 -28.52
N PHE A 445 -12.25 -42.18 -28.87
CA PHE A 445 -13.00 -40.93 -28.67
C PHE A 445 -12.97 -40.04 -29.91
N SER A 446 -14.07 -39.34 -30.19
CA SER A 446 -14.28 -38.55 -31.41
C SER A 446 -14.56 -37.07 -31.11
N TYR A 447 -13.72 -36.17 -31.65
CA TYR A 447 -13.87 -34.73 -31.49
C TYR A 447 -14.39 -34.06 -32.78
N PRO A 448 -15.51 -33.29 -32.74
CA PRO A 448 -16.04 -32.61 -33.91
C PRO A 448 -15.09 -31.54 -34.48
N GLN A 449 -15.09 -31.36 -35.81
CA GLN A 449 -14.14 -30.51 -36.58
C GLN A 449 -13.99 -29.03 -36.15
N LYS A 450 -14.88 -28.53 -35.28
CA LYS A 450 -14.89 -27.15 -34.77
C LYS A 450 -14.47 -27.02 -33.31
N THR A 451 -14.00 -28.11 -32.71
CA THR A 451 -13.38 -28.12 -31.37
C THR A 451 -11.86 -28.05 -31.51
N MET A 452 -11.15 -27.63 -30.45
CA MET A 452 -9.68 -27.60 -30.42
C MET A 452 -9.08 -28.96 -30.81
N TRP A 453 -9.65 -30.05 -30.29
CA TRP A 453 -9.15 -31.41 -30.49
C TRP A 453 -9.62 -32.08 -31.79
N GLY A 454 -10.67 -31.54 -32.43
CA GLY A 454 -11.20 -32.06 -33.69
C GLY A 454 -10.68 -31.35 -34.94
N LEU A 455 -9.92 -30.26 -34.79
CA LEU A 455 -9.51 -29.39 -35.89
C LEU A 455 -8.57 -30.11 -36.88
N PRO A 456 -8.83 -30.09 -38.21
CA PRO A 456 -7.99 -30.81 -39.17
C PRO A 456 -6.59 -30.23 -39.33
N ILE A 457 -5.60 -31.09 -39.11
CA ILE A 457 -4.16 -30.84 -39.13
C ILE A 457 -3.53 -31.22 -40.48
N ARG A 458 -4.19 -32.06 -41.29
CA ARG A 458 -3.89 -32.31 -42.73
C ARG A 458 -2.47 -32.82 -43.00
N GLY A 459 -2.10 -33.91 -42.34
CA GLY A 459 -0.79 -34.57 -42.46
C GLY A 459 0.35 -33.90 -41.67
N ASN A 460 0.12 -32.82 -40.94
CA ASN A 460 1.18 -32.18 -40.15
C ASN A 460 1.43 -32.92 -38.82
N VAL A 461 2.35 -33.89 -38.87
CA VAL A 461 2.78 -34.73 -37.73
C VAL A 461 3.21 -33.94 -36.49
N SER A 462 3.84 -32.77 -36.64
CA SER A 462 4.30 -31.96 -35.50
C SER A 462 3.10 -31.39 -34.74
N ARG A 463 2.13 -30.81 -35.45
CA ARG A 463 0.89 -30.30 -34.84
C ARG A 463 0.04 -31.39 -34.21
N MET A 464 -0.01 -32.59 -34.80
CA MET A 464 -0.72 -33.72 -34.20
C MET A 464 -0.05 -34.16 -32.90
N GLY A 465 1.28 -34.23 -32.87
CA GLY A 465 2.05 -34.52 -31.66
C GLY A 465 1.89 -33.46 -30.57
N ILE A 466 1.96 -32.17 -30.92
CA ILE A 466 1.66 -31.04 -30.02
C ILE A 466 0.25 -31.18 -29.45
N GLN A 467 -0.75 -31.48 -30.27
CA GLN A 467 -2.14 -31.59 -29.82
C GLN A 467 -2.33 -32.71 -28.78
N ILE A 468 -1.80 -33.91 -29.07
CA ILE A 468 -1.90 -35.05 -28.15
C ILE A 468 -1.10 -34.78 -26.87
N ALA A 469 0.12 -34.26 -26.97
CA ALA A 469 0.98 -33.98 -25.83
C ALA A 469 0.44 -32.83 -24.95
N ALA A 470 -0.22 -31.83 -25.55
CA ALA A 470 -0.93 -30.77 -24.83
C ALA A 470 -2.13 -31.32 -24.06
N PHE A 471 -2.92 -32.23 -24.65
CA PHE A 471 -4.01 -32.91 -23.95
C PHE A 471 -3.48 -33.72 -22.76
N GLY A 472 -2.43 -34.51 -22.97
CA GLY A 472 -1.81 -35.34 -21.94
C GLY A 472 -1.21 -34.52 -20.78
N LEU A 473 -0.48 -33.45 -21.05
CA LEU A 473 0.00 -32.56 -19.97
C LEU A 473 -1.12 -31.72 -19.33
N SER A 474 -2.24 -31.50 -20.02
CA SER A 474 -3.41 -30.82 -19.43
C SER A 474 -4.11 -31.72 -18.42
N SER A 475 -4.13 -33.04 -18.63
CA SER A 475 -4.59 -33.97 -17.60
C SER A 475 -3.69 -33.86 -16.36
N ILE A 476 -2.37 -33.90 -16.51
CA ILE A 476 -1.39 -33.66 -15.44
C ILE A 476 -1.62 -32.31 -14.73
N SER A 477 -1.82 -31.22 -15.47
CA SER A 477 -1.97 -29.87 -14.91
C SER A 477 -3.25 -29.68 -14.10
N VAL A 478 -4.38 -30.19 -14.58
CA VAL A 478 -5.63 -30.17 -13.80
C VAL A 478 -5.51 -31.09 -12.60
N THR A 479 -4.90 -32.27 -12.75
CA THR A 479 -4.64 -33.18 -11.63
C THR A 479 -3.80 -32.51 -10.55
N ALA A 480 -2.76 -31.76 -10.94
CA ALA A 480 -1.92 -30.97 -10.04
C ALA A 480 -2.66 -29.86 -9.27
N ALA A 481 -3.91 -29.53 -9.62
CA ALA A 481 -4.77 -28.58 -8.93
C ALA A 481 -5.91 -29.23 -8.11
N PHE A 482 -6.32 -30.46 -8.43
CA PHE A 482 -7.47 -31.14 -7.80
C PHE A 482 -7.13 -32.41 -7.00
N ASN A 483 -5.94 -32.98 -7.16
CA ASN A 483 -5.52 -34.13 -6.36
C ASN A 483 -5.28 -33.78 -4.87
N PRO A 484 -5.34 -34.78 -3.97
CA PRO A 484 -4.95 -34.63 -2.58
C PRO A 484 -3.54 -34.02 -2.43
N SER A 485 -3.35 -33.11 -1.47
CA SER A 485 -2.04 -32.48 -1.26
C SER A 485 -1.15 -33.30 -0.32
N LYS A 486 0.11 -33.52 -0.74
CA LYS A 486 1.22 -33.95 0.11
C LYS A 486 1.97 -32.70 0.63
N TYR A 487 2.65 -32.80 1.77
CA TYR A 487 3.33 -31.68 2.44
C TYR A 487 4.84 -31.93 2.54
N TYR A 488 5.68 -30.89 2.43
CA TYR A 488 7.13 -31.00 2.66
C TYR A 488 7.78 -29.71 3.18
N ASP A 489 8.98 -29.85 3.78
CA ASP A 489 9.75 -28.74 4.36
C ASP A 489 10.55 -27.97 3.29
N GLY A 490 10.25 -26.67 3.14
CA GLY A 490 10.84 -25.80 2.11
C GLY A 490 10.78 -24.31 2.44
N LEU A 491 10.67 -23.48 1.39
CA LEU A 491 10.58 -22.02 1.49
C LEU A 491 9.15 -21.58 1.19
N GLU A 492 8.34 -21.42 2.23
CA GLU A 492 6.92 -21.12 2.13
C GLU A 492 6.70 -19.66 1.66
N PRO A 493 5.87 -19.42 0.62
CA PRO A 493 5.53 -18.08 0.16
C PRO A 493 4.53 -17.42 1.11
N HIS A 494 4.75 -16.16 1.45
CA HIS A 494 3.88 -15.34 2.29
C HIS A 494 3.60 -13.98 1.65
N THR A 495 2.40 -13.44 1.85
CA THR A 495 2.06 -12.08 1.43
C THR A 495 2.84 -11.06 2.26
N GLY A 496 3.68 -10.27 1.58
CA GLY A 496 4.28 -9.07 2.18
C GLY A 496 3.45 -7.81 1.88
N PHE A 497 3.98 -6.66 2.26
CA PHE A 497 3.36 -5.36 2.00
C PHE A 497 4.17 -4.55 1.00
N ALA A 498 3.52 -3.97 -0.01
CA ALA A 498 4.13 -3.02 -0.94
C ALA A 498 3.70 -1.57 -0.60
N LEU A 499 4.61 -0.60 -0.74
CA LEU A 499 4.32 0.82 -0.50
C LEU A 499 3.60 1.41 -1.72
N ALA A 500 2.29 1.58 -1.64
CA ALA A 500 1.47 2.18 -2.68
C ALA A 500 1.37 3.70 -2.48
N ILE A 501 1.85 4.48 -3.46
CA ILE A 501 1.77 5.96 -3.45
C ILE A 501 0.58 6.41 -4.32
N ASN A 502 -0.63 6.14 -3.83
CA ASN A 502 -1.91 6.39 -4.53
C ASN A 502 -2.04 7.83 -5.05
N HIS A 503 -1.44 8.80 -4.37
CA HIS A 503 -1.60 10.23 -4.67
C HIS A 503 -0.26 10.98 -4.81
N THR A 504 0.66 10.41 -5.59
CA THR A 504 2.02 10.95 -5.85
C THR A 504 2.04 12.46 -6.16
N TYR A 505 1.11 12.97 -6.97
CA TYR A 505 1.02 14.41 -7.27
C TYR A 505 0.72 15.27 -6.03
N PHE A 506 -0.31 14.91 -5.24
CA PHE A 506 -0.66 15.63 -4.02
C PHE A 506 0.43 15.53 -2.96
N PHE A 507 1.07 14.37 -2.83
CA PHE A 507 2.23 14.18 -1.95
C PHE A 507 3.37 15.16 -2.27
N LEU A 508 3.83 15.17 -3.53
CA LEU A 508 4.91 16.05 -3.97
C LEU A 508 4.52 17.53 -3.87
N LEU A 509 3.26 17.88 -4.19
CA LEU A 509 2.74 19.23 -4.06
C LEU A 509 2.81 19.72 -2.62
N ILE A 510 2.32 18.95 -1.64
CA ILE A 510 2.34 19.35 -0.22
C ILE A 510 3.79 19.48 0.28
N VAL A 511 4.65 18.50 0.02
CA VAL A 511 6.03 18.47 0.49
C VAL A 511 6.88 19.60 -0.11
N PHE A 512 6.58 20.05 -1.33
CA PHE A 512 7.24 21.20 -1.97
C PHE A 512 6.63 22.55 -1.54
N LEU A 513 5.30 22.64 -1.41
CA LEU A 513 4.60 23.88 -1.08
C LEU A 513 4.90 24.37 0.34
N ILE A 514 5.07 23.45 1.30
CA ILE A 514 5.41 23.77 2.69
C ILE A 514 6.70 24.64 2.81
N PRO A 515 7.89 24.18 2.34
CA PRO A 515 9.10 25.00 2.42
C PRO A 515 9.05 26.21 1.49
N LEU A 516 8.34 26.16 0.36
CA LEU A 516 8.17 27.31 -0.54
C LEU A 516 7.39 28.45 0.14
N VAL A 517 6.23 28.15 0.73
CA VAL A 517 5.40 29.15 1.43
C VAL A 517 6.12 29.68 2.66
N GLN A 518 6.82 28.83 3.42
CA GLN A 518 7.65 29.29 4.54
C GLN A 518 8.77 30.23 4.08
N PHE A 519 9.45 29.95 2.96
CA PHE A 519 10.48 30.83 2.39
C PHE A 519 9.92 32.20 2.00
N VAL A 520 8.78 32.21 1.30
CA VAL A 520 8.08 33.44 0.91
C VAL A 520 7.65 34.24 2.15
N MET A 521 7.13 33.59 3.20
CA MET A 521 6.81 34.23 4.47
C MET A 521 8.06 34.78 5.19
N CYS A 522 9.18 34.06 5.21
CA CYS A 522 10.46 34.55 5.75
C CYS A 522 10.85 35.88 5.09
N PHE A 523 10.75 35.96 3.76
CA PHE A 523 11.13 37.14 3.00
C PHE A 523 10.14 38.31 3.19
N ILE A 524 8.83 38.05 3.11
CA ILE A 524 7.79 39.07 3.33
C ILE A 524 7.92 39.68 4.73
N VAL A 525 8.06 38.85 5.78
CA VAL A 525 8.20 39.33 7.16
C VAL A 525 9.52 40.09 7.34
N ALA A 526 10.64 39.62 6.81
CA ALA A 526 11.91 40.35 6.89
C ALA A 526 11.84 41.73 6.21
N VAL A 527 11.24 41.83 5.01
CA VAL A 527 11.06 43.10 4.28
C VAL A 527 10.08 44.03 5.02
N TRP A 528 9.01 43.50 5.61
CA TRP A 528 8.00 44.29 6.31
C TRP A 528 8.51 44.80 7.67
N SER A 529 9.14 43.93 8.47
CA SER A 529 9.73 44.27 9.77
C SER A 529 10.92 45.23 9.65
N ASN A 530 11.65 45.22 8.53
CA ASN A 530 12.72 46.20 8.26
C ASN A 530 12.21 47.64 8.04
N ARG A 531 10.89 47.87 7.94
CA ARG A 531 10.31 49.24 7.88
C ARG A 531 10.29 49.95 9.25
N VAL A 532 10.56 49.23 10.34
CA VAL A 532 10.57 49.75 11.72
C VAL A 532 11.77 49.17 12.47
N VAL A 533 12.12 49.72 13.64
CA VAL A 533 13.04 49.00 14.54
C VAL A 533 12.26 47.91 15.26
N VAL A 534 12.69 46.65 15.08
CA VAL A 534 12.23 45.52 15.89
C VAL A 534 13.00 45.55 17.21
N GLN A 535 12.29 45.70 18.32
CA GLN A 535 12.88 45.62 19.66
C GLN A 535 13.13 44.15 20.04
N ASP A 536 14.20 43.88 20.78
CA ASP A 536 14.48 42.54 21.31
C ASP A 536 13.34 42.04 22.21
N ASN A 537 12.99 40.75 22.07
CA ASN A 537 11.92 40.11 22.83
C ASN A 537 12.27 39.85 24.32
N ALA A 538 13.37 40.41 24.84
CA ALA A 538 13.76 40.28 26.24
C ALA A 538 12.80 41.07 27.15
N TYR A 539 12.36 40.47 28.26
CA TYR A 539 11.41 41.08 29.19
C TYR A 539 11.84 42.48 29.69
N ILE A 540 13.15 42.69 29.91
CA ILE A 540 13.72 43.98 30.31
C ILE A 540 13.65 45.01 29.18
N GLY A 541 13.88 44.59 27.92
CA GLY A 541 13.76 45.47 26.75
C GLY A 541 12.32 45.89 26.48
N MET A 542 11.36 44.99 26.74
CA MET A 542 9.92 45.27 26.63
C MET A 542 9.41 46.16 27.78
N SER A 543 9.81 45.89 29.03
CA SER A 543 9.34 46.68 30.19
C SER A 543 9.86 48.12 30.14
N LEU A 544 11.10 48.35 29.71
CA LEU A 544 11.64 49.69 29.46
C LEU A 544 10.87 50.46 28.36
N LEU A 545 10.36 49.75 27.35
CA LEU A 545 9.59 50.33 26.24
C LEU A 545 8.13 50.61 26.62
N LEU A 546 7.55 49.80 27.50
CA LEU A 546 6.19 49.98 28.06
C LEU A 546 6.14 50.96 29.23
N ARG A 547 7.27 51.27 29.87
CA ARG A 547 7.33 52.13 31.06
C ARG A 547 6.54 53.45 30.95
N PRO A 548 6.61 54.24 29.87
CA PRO A 548 5.85 55.50 29.78
C PRO A 548 4.32 55.30 29.85
N ILE A 549 3.83 54.17 29.36
CA ILE A 549 2.41 53.78 29.43
C ILE A 549 2.07 53.32 30.86
N ALA A 550 2.95 52.54 31.49
CA ALA A 550 2.75 52.07 32.86
C ALA A 550 2.74 53.23 33.87
N ASP A 551 3.71 54.14 33.78
CA ASP A 551 3.81 55.33 34.64
C ASP A 551 2.57 56.24 34.47
N ALA A 552 2.03 56.38 33.25
CA ALA A 552 0.79 57.13 32.98
C ALA A 552 -0.47 56.44 33.53
N LEU A 553 -0.60 55.12 33.37
CA LEU A 553 -1.70 54.33 33.95
C LEU A 553 -1.67 54.35 35.49
N TYR A 554 -0.48 54.30 36.09
CA TYR A 554 -0.29 54.41 37.52
C TYR A 554 -0.81 55.74 38.05
N GLY A 555 -0.49 56.86 37.39
CA GLY A 555 -0.99 58.19 37.73
C GLY A 555 -2.52 58.37 37.67
N VAL A 556 -3.25 57.48 36.97
CA VAL A 556 -4.72 57.49 36.88
C VAL A 556 -5.39 56.56 37.92
N SER A 557 -4.63 55.69 38.58
CA SER A 557 -5.19 54.54 39.31
C SER A 557 -4.52 54.16 40.64
N GLU A 558 -3.38 54.77 40.96
CA GLU A 558 -2.46 54.32 42.03
C GLU A 558 -2.03 52.84 41.89
N GLY A 559 -2.08 52.29 40.67
CA GLY A 559 -1.75 50.89 40.39
C GLY A 559 -2.86 49.88 40.72
N LYS A 560 -4.09 50.33 41.01
CA LYS A 560 -5.24 49.45 41.32
C LYS A 560 -6.14 49.26 40.09
N ASP A 561 -6.61 48.05 39.83
CA ASP A 561 -7.56 47.72 38.73
C ASP A 561 -9.00 48.20 39.05
N ASN A 562 -9.13 49.52 39.17
CA ASN A 562 -10.38 50.23 39.40
C ASN A 562 -11.10 50.53 38.08
N LYS A 563 -12.38 50.94 38.15
CA LYS A 563 -13.15 51.34 36.95
C LYS A 563 -12.40 52.38 36.08
N ALA A 564 -11.74 53.36 36.71
CA ALA A 564 -10.92 54.36 36.04
C ALA A 564 -9.73 53.76 35.26
N PHE A 565 -9.06 52.73 35.80
CA PHE A 565 -7.98 52.01 35.10
C PHE A 565 -8.52 51.28 33.86
N ARG A 566 -9.69 50.63 33.98
CA ARG A 566 -10.34 49.92 32.87
C ARG A 566 -10.89 50.86 31.79
N GLU A 567 -11.28 52.09 32.15
CA GLU A 567 -11.66 53.13 31.19
C GLU A 567 -10.41 53.76 30.54
N ALA A 568 -9.31 53.98 31.29
CA ALA A 568 -8.03 54.40 30.72
C ALA A 568 -7.47 53.35 29.72
N LYS A 569 -7.49 52.05 30.06
CA LYS A 569 -7.11 50.94 29.15
C LYS A 569 -8.05 50.77 27.94
N LYS A 570 -9.15 51.54 27.87
CA LYS A 570 -10.09 51.60 26.73
C LYS A 570 -10.06 52.91 25.93
N ASN A 571 -9.53 53.99 26.50
CA ASN A 571 -9.60 55.32 25.91
C ASN A 571 -8.23 55.87 25.46
N VAL A 572 -7.13 55.47 26.13
CA VAL A 572 -5.78 55.88 25.74
C VAL A 572 -5.38 55.18 24.45
N MET A 573 -5.05 55.96 23.41
CA MET A 573 -4.62 55.43 22.12
C MET A 573 -3.10 55.54 21.97
N VAL A 574 -2.48 54.46 21.52
CA VAL A 574 -1.02 54.30 21.41
C VAL A 574 -0.59 53.93 20.00
N ARG A 575 0.58 54.41 19.58
CA ARG A 575 1.20 54.07 18.29
C ARG A 575 2.70 53.89 18.47
N TYR A 576 3.25 52.85 17.83
CA TYR A 576 4.70 52.68 17.78
C TYR A 576 5.28 53.60 16.71
N GLU A 577 6.06 54.60 17.09
CA GLU A 577 6.65 55.55 16.14
C GLU A 577 8.02 56.08 16.59
N ARG A 578 8.66 56.87 15.73
CA ARG A 578 10.00 57.39 15.96
C ARG A 578 9.92 58.78 16.61
N GLY A 579 10.47 58.91 17.81
CA GLY A 579 10.53 60.15 18.57
C GLY A 579 11.47 61.19 17.97
N VAL A 580 11.37 62.42 18.47
CA VAL A 580 12.20 63.58 18.04
C VAL A 580 13.69 63.36 18.36
N ASP A 581 13.99 62.55 19.38
CA ASP A 581 15.34 62.08 19.72
C ASP A 581 15.89 61.00 18.76
N GLY A 582 15.08 60.58 17.79
CA GLY A 582 15.41 59.56 16.80
C GLY A 582 15.29 58.11 17.29
N ARG A 583 14.86 57.86 18.53
CA ARG A 583 14.56 56.53 19.07
C ARG A 583 13.16 56.06 18.66
N TRP A 584 12.84 54.79 18.88
CA TRP A 584 11.50 54.23 18.68
C TRP A 584 10.85 53.92 20.02
N GLY A 585 9.53 54.14 20.11
CA GLY A 585 8.75 53.91 21.32
C GLY A 585 7.26 54.10 21.07
N PHE A 586 6.44 54.04 22.13
CA PHE A 586 5.01 54.32 22.03
C PHE A 586 4.71 55.80 22.29
N ALA A 587 4.14 56.48 21.29
CA ALA A 587 3.46 57.75 21.49
C ALA A 587 2.02 57.50 21.98
N MET A 588 1.61 58.20 23.03
CA MET A 588 0.24 58.22 23.55
C MET A 588 -0.52 59.44 23.01
N SER A 589 -1.84 59.31 22.85
CA SER A 589 -2.76 60.39 22.45
C SER A 589 -4.20 60.10 22.84
#